data_AF-A0A6B3D350-F1
#
_entry.id   AF-A0A6B3D350-F1
#
_cell.length_a   1.000
_cell.length_b   1.000
_cell.length_c   1.000
_cell.angle_alpha   90.00
_cell.angle_beta   90.00
_cell.angle_gamma   90.00
#
_symmetry.space_group_name_H-M   'P 1'
#
loop_
_entity.id
_entity.type
_entity.pdbx_description
1 polymer ?
#
loop_
_entity_poly.entity_id
_entity_poly.type
_entity_poly.pdbx_seq_one_letter_code
_entity_poly.pdbx_strand_id
1 'polypeptide(L)' 'MTTDTTTKDTSPGASAPGTTVLDARGVTMRFGGLTAVRDVDLTVSSGEIVGLIGPNGA' A
#
# COMPACT_ATOMS: atom_id res chain seq x y z
N MET A 1 24.54 8.93 39.56
CA MET A 1 23.60 9.45 38.56
C MET A 1 23.67 8.46 37.41
N THR A 2 22.75 7.50 37.37
CA THR A 2 22.78 6.38 36.41
C THR A 2 21.73 6.68 35.35
N THR A 3 22.13 6.85 34.10
CA THR A 3 21.21 7.13 33.00
C THR A 3 20.87 5.82 32.28
N ASP A 4 19.66 5.32 32.51
CA ASP A 4 19.07 4.25 31.70
C ASP A 4 18.65 4.83 30.34
N THR A 5 19.38 4.49 29.29
CA THR A 5 18.99 4.80 27.92
C THR A 5 18.07 3.68 27.40
N THR A 6 16.76 3.87 27.47
CA THR A 6 15.79 3.03 26.76
C THR A 6 15.81 3.38 25.27
N THR A 7 16.48 2.56 24.46
CA THR A 7 16.28 2.53 23.01
C THR A 7 14.96 1.82 22.74
N LYS A 8 13.94 2.55 22.28
CA LYS A 8 12.73 1.95 21.75
C LYS A 8 13.05 1.40 20.37
N ASP A 9 13.39 0.12 20.30
CA ASP A 9 13.58 -0.61 19.05
C ASP A 9 12.29 -0.56 18.25
N THR A 10 12.20 0.43 17.37
CA THR A 10 11.08 0.60 16.45
C THR A 10 11.48 -0.05 15.14
N SER A 11 11.90 -1.33 15.18
CA SER A 11 11.95 -2.13 13.96
C SER A 11 10.49 -2.29 13.53
N PRO A 12 10.08 -1.81 12.34
CA PRO A 12 8.74 -2.09 11.86
C PRO A 12 8.64 -3.61 11.73
N GLY A 13 7.92 -4.24 12.64
CA GLY A 13 7.71 -5.68 12.62
C GLY A 13 7.11 -6.01 11.26
N ALA A 14 7.85 -6.74 10.44
CA ALA A 14 7.37 -7.15 9.12
C ALA A 14 6.02 -7.85 9.32
N SER A 15 4.97 -7.28 8.73
CA SER A 15 3.61 -7.79 8.88
C SER A 15 3.58 -9.25 8.43
N ALA A 16 2.91 -10.13 9.19
CA ALA A 16 2.93 -11.56 8.91
C ALA A 16 2.48 -11.84 7.46
N PRO A 17 3.09 -12.82 6.75
CA PRO A 17 2.73 -13.13 5.38
C PRO A 17 1.22 -13.34 5.22
N GLY A 18 0.64 -12.78 4.17
CA GLY A 18 -0.81 -12.86 3.92
C GLY A 18 -1.68 -11.88 4.72
N THR A 19 -1.11 -11.09 5.63
CA THR A 19 -1.83 -9.95 6.24
C THR A 19 -2.10 -8.90 5.17
N THR A 20 -3.35 -8.47 4.98
CA THR A 20 -3.65 -7.35 4.07
C THR A 20 -2.94 -6.08 4.53
N VAL A 21 -2.13 -5.50 3.65
CA VAL A 21 -1.38 -4.25 3.90
C VAL A 21 -1.92 -3.07 3.09
N LEU A 22 -2.67 -3.32 2.02
CA LEU A 22 -3.42 -2.33 1.26
C LEU A 22 -4.80 -2.89 0.93
N ASP A 23 -5.85 -2.14 1.22
CA ASP A 23 -7.21 -2.41 0.75
C ASP A 23 -7.78 -1.10 0.19
N ALA A 24 -8.02 -1.08 -1.11
CA ALA A 24 -8.56 0.05 -1.84
C ALA A 24 -9.85 -0.39 -2.52
N ARG A 25 -10.92 0.39 -2.34
CA ARG A 25 -12.26 0.06 -2.83
C ARG A 25 -12.83 1.19 -3.67
N GLY A 26 -13.44 0.84 -4.80
CA GLY A 26 -14.11 1.78 -5.70
C GLY A 26 -13.22 2.92 -6.21
N VAL A 27 -11.92 2.65 -6.38
CA VAL A 27 -10.93 3.67 -6.78
C VAL A 27 -11.30 4.24 -8.14
N THR A 28 -11.52 5.55 -8.19
CA THR A 28 -11.77 6.28 -9.42
C THR A 28 -10.79 7.44 -9.54
N MET A 29 -10.04 7.49 -10.63
CA MET A 29 -9.06 8.53 -10.92
C MET A 29 -9.48 9.31 -12.16
N ARG A 30 -9.46 10.65 -12.08
CA ARG A 30 -9.84 11.54 -13.18
C ARG A 30 -8.78 12.60 -13.43
N PHE A 31 -8.53 12.88 -14.70
CA PHE A 31 -7.67 13.96 -15.17
C PHE A 31 -8.50 14.88 -16.08
N GLY A 32 -8.93 16.01 -15.53
CA GLY A 32 -9.89 16.89 -16.20
C GLY A 32 -11.20 16.15 -16.53
N GLY A 33 -11.59 16.12 -17.81
CA GLY A 33 -12.76 15.39 -18.28
C GLY A 33 -12.55 13.88 -18.48
N LEU A 34 -11.31 13.38 -18.40
CA LEU A 34 -10.99 11.97 -18.61
C LEU A 34 -11.07 11.19 -17.29
N THR A 35 -11.75 10.04 -17.29
CA THR A 35 -11.66 9.06 -16.21
C THR A 35 -10.63 8.02 -16.59
N ALA A 36 -9.46 8.04 -15.94
CA ALA A 36 -8.37 7.09 -16.17
C ALA A 36 -8.63 5.76 -15.47
N VAL A 37 -9.01 5.80 -14.18
CA VAL A 37 -9.39 4.63 -13.41
C VAL A 37 -10.85 4.78 -13.00
N ARG A 38 -11.65 3.72 -13.11
CA ARG A 38 -13.07 3.74 -12.77
C ARG A 38 -13.42 2.54 -11.91
N ASP A 39 -13.84 2.82 -10.68
CA ASP A 39 -14.42 1.86 -9.74
C ASP A 39 -13.59 0.57 -9.56
N VAL A 40 -12.29 0.73 -9.25
CA VAL A 40 -11.36 -0.39 -9.10
C VAL A 40 -11.18 -0.75 -7.63
N ASP A 41 -11.29 -2.05 -7.35
CA ASP A 41 -10.91 -2.65 -6.08
C ASP A 41 -9.51 -3.26 -6.18
N LEU A 42 -8.64 -3.00 -5.21
CA LEU A 42 -7.29 -3.57 -5.10
C LEU A 42 -7.00 -3.95 -3.65
N THR A 43 -6.60 -5.19 -3.44
CA THR A 43 -6.11 -5.69 -2.15
C THR A 43 -4.69 -6.22 -2.33
N VAL A 44 -3.77 -5.81 -1.47
CA VAL A 44 -2.38 -6.29 -1.47
C VAL A 44 -2.03 -6.82 -0.08
N SER A 45 -1.42 -7.99 -0.06
CA SER A 45 -1.01 -8.69 1.15
C SER A 45 0.48 -8.49 1.46
N SER A 46 0.87 -8.67 2.72
CA SER A 46 2.27 -8.60 3.14
C SER A 46 3.08 -9.66 2.41
N GLY A 47 4.19 -9.24 1.80
CA GLY A 47 5.06 -10.08 0.99
C GLY A 47 4.59 -10.31 -0.45
N GLU A 48 3.45 -9.73 -0.85
CA GLU A 48 2.94 -9.80 -2.23
C GLU A 48 3.63 -8.77 -3.13
N ILE A 49 4.05 -9.18 -4.33
CA ILE A 49 4.58 -8.30 -5.36
C ILE A 49 3.53 -8.16 -6.45
N VAL A 50 3.00 -6.95 -6.63
CA VAL A 50 1.98 -6.64 -7.63
C VAL A 50 2.58 -5.76 -8.72
N GLY A 51 2.42 -6.19 -9.98
CA GLY A 51 2.76 -5.41 -11.17
C GLY A 51 1.51 -4.93 -11.88
N LEU A 52 1.40 -3.62 -12.10
CA LEU A 52 0.36 -3.03 -12.94
C LEU A 52 0.94 -2.75 -14.33
N ILE A 53 0.27 -3.23 -15.37
CA ILE A 53 0.67 -3.01 -16.77
C ILE A 53 -0.50 -2.43 -17.56
N GLY A 54 -0.19 -1.52 -18.49
CA GLY A 54 -1.16 -0.93 -19.39
C GLY A 54 -0.51 -0.14 -20.52
N PRO A 55 -1.23 0.13 -21.62
CA PRO A 55 -0.79 1.06 -22.65
C PRO A 55 -0.65 2.48 -22.07
N ASN A 56 0.04 3.37 -22.80
CA ASN A 56 0.18 4.77 -22.38
C ASN A 56 -1.21 5.41 -22.12
N GLY A 57 -1.44 5.85 -20.88
CA GLY A 57 -2.69 6.49 -20.46
C GLY A 57 -3.73 5.58 -19.81
N ALA A 58 -3.37 4.34 -19.48
CA ALA A 58 -4.17 3.44 -18.63
C ALA A 58 -4.19 3.85 -17.16
#